data_AF-W2ZQB4-F1
#
_entry.id   AF-W2ZQB4-F1
#
_cell.length_a   1.000
_cell.length_b   1.000
_cell.length_c   1.000
_cell.angle_alpha   90.00
_cell.angle_beta   90.00
_cell.angle_gamma   90.00
#
_symmetry.space_group_name_H-M   'P 1'
#
loop_
_entity.id
_entity.type
_entity.pdbx_description
1 polymer ?
#
loop_
_entity_poly.entity_id
_entity_poly.type
_entity_poly.pdbx_seq_one_letter_code
_entity_poly.pdbx_strand_id
1 'polypeptide(L)'
;MAPLDYRWAHAVNSDALLESVQREILVAKQRHFSTSDFVNAIEADIIWSEVKQTSVMGHPPATDGDLTFARFLDAMLELAATFQSSIPDNETPLIVKLDFKSSRAFEASLVEVAKFVTQYPFTKGIFINADILPGPTNTNFVAFDAETFLKQVHDLGECDGGKHRHKLVLSVGWTTANANEEEIHREYSSAMTDDMLRVLKPYGDNITVTFPLRATSIRKSWTALRPLLNQNNYGFTLWWAITQISDEELEWLFSTLELETHDDGNGGHTTCAGRTFYDIKGFDNFLAKRGYTKLQN
;
A
#
# COMPACT_ATOMS: atom_id res chain seq x y z
N MET A 1 7.08 9.75 -10.59
CA MET A 1 5.99 8.79 -10.84
C MET A 1 4.73 9.21 -10.10
N ALA A 2 3.61 9.27 -10.82
CA ALA A 2 2.30 9.45 -10.23
C ALA A 2 1.78 8.08 -9.72
N PRO A 3 0.83 8.04 -8.76
CA PRO A 3 0.24 6.79 -8.29
C PRO A 3 -0.33 5.88 -9.38
N LEU A 4 -0.85 6.45 -10.48
CA LEU A 4 -1.34 5.71 -11.66
C LEU A 4 -0.24 4.96 -12.43
N ASP A 5 1.02 5.31 -12.22
CA ASP A 5 2.17 4.71 -12.91
C ASP A 5 2.68 3.43 -12.22
N TYR A 6 2.10 3.07 -11.07
CA TYR A 6 2.49 1.86 -10.35
C TYR A 6 1.76 0.62 -10.85
N ARG A 7 2.48 -0.48 -10.98
CA ARG A 7 2.02 -1.83 -11.29
C ARG A 7 2.39 -2.73 -10.11
N TRP A 8 1.37 -3.25 -9.46
CA TRP A 8 1.51 -3.99 -8.22
C TRP A 8 1.74 -5.46 -8.48
N ALA A 9 2.80 -6.01 -7.91
CA ALA A 9 2.86 -7.42 -7.58
C ALA A 9 2.25 -7.61 -6.18
N HIS A 10 1.01 -8.11 -6.17
CA HIS A 10 0.22 -8.36 -4.97
C HIS A 10 0.60 -9.69 -4.31
N ALA A 11 0.64 -9.72 -2.97
CA ALA A 11 0.83 -10.91 -2.15
C ALA A 11 2.04 -11.77 -2.55
N VAL A 12 3.23 -11.16 -2.67
CA VAL A 12 4.50 -11.83 -3.01
C VAL A 12 5.02 -12.64 -1.81
N ASN A 13 4.27 -13.69 -1.48
CA ASN A 13 4.37 -14.37 -0.19
C ASN A 13 5.26 -15.62 -0.19
N SER A 14 5.96 -15.90 -1.29
CA SER A 14 6.78 -17.10 -1.43
C SER A 14 8.00 -16.87 -2.30
N ASP A 15 8.96 -17.78 -2.20
CA ASP A 15 10.17 -17.75 -3.02
C ASP A 15 9.83 -17.78 -4.52
N ALA A 16 8.88 -18.63 -4.90
CA ALA A 16 8.46 -18.76 -6.30
C ALA A 16 7.85 -17.45 -6.86
N LEU A 17 7.07 -16.74 -6.04
CA LEU A 17 6.48 -15.45 -6.44
C LEU A 17 7.55 -14.37 -6.51
N LEU A 18 8.46 -14.31 -5.53
CA LEU A 18 9.59 -13.39 -5.55
C LEU A 18 10.47 -13.58 -6.79
N GLU A 19 10.83 -14.83 -7.11
CA GLU A 19 11.58 -15.15 -8.33
C GLU A 19 10.83 -14.74 -9.60
N SER A 20 9.51 -14.88 -9.63
CA SER A 20 8.69 -14.44 -10.75
C SER A 20 8.78 -12.93 -10.96
N VAL A 21 8.62 -12.16 -9.89
CA VAL A 21 8.73 -10.68 -9.92
C VAL A 21 10.13 -10.23 -10.31
N GLN A 22 11.18 -10.86 -9.75
CA GLN A 22 12.57 -10.56 -10.12
C GLN A 22 12.83 -10.82 -11.61
N ARG A 23 12.30 -11.91 -12.18
CA ARG A 23 12.42 -12.19 -13.62
C ARG A 23 11.72 -11.13 -14.45
N GLU A 24 10.51 -10.71 -14.07
CA GLU A 24 9.77 -9.67 -14.79
C GLU A 24 10.54 -8.34 -14.81
N ILE A 25 11.03 -7.89 -13.66
CA ILE A 25 11.82 -6.66 -13.55
C ILE A 25 13.14 -6.78 -14.34
N LEU A 26 13.78 -7.95 -14.33
CA LEU A 26 14.98 -8.18 -15.13
C LEU A 26 14.71 -8.08 -16.64
N VAL A 27 13.58 -8.62 -17.11
CA VAL A 27 13.16 -8.48 -18.52
C VAL A 27 12.89 -7.00 -18.85
N ALA A 28 12.23 -6.26 -17.96
CA ALA A 28 12.02 -4.82 -18.11
C ALA A 28 13.36 -4.06 -18.18
N LYS A 29 14.32 -4.41 -17.31
CA LYS A 29 15.69 -3.84 -17.31
C LYS A 29 16.42 -4.12 -18.62
N GLN A 30 16.35 -5.33 -19.17
CA GLN A 30 16.96 -5.67 -20.48
C GLN A 30 16.38 -4.82 -21.61
N ARG A 31 15.11 -4.44 -21.48
CA ARG A 31 14.42 -3.50 -22.37
C ARG A 31 14.62 -2.03 -21.96
N HIS A 32 15.56 -1.75 -21.08
CA HIS A 32 15.90 -0.43 -20.56
C HIS A 32 14.70 0.33 -20.00
N PHE A 33 13.73 -0.39 -19.41
CA PHE A 33 12.47 0.18 -18.91
C PHE A 33 11.75 1.06 -19.94
N SER A 34 11.83 0.68 -21.23
CA SER A 34 11.29 1.46 -22.36
C SER A 34 9.77 1.61 -22.38
N THR A 35 9.04 0.81 -21.60
CA THR A 35 7.59 0.94 -21.37
C THR A 35 7.34 1.14 -19.89
N SER A 36 6.20 1.73 -19.51
CA SER A 36 5.77 1.87 -18.11
C SER A 36 4.95 0.67 -17.62
N ASP A 37 5.08 -0.47 -18.29
CA ASP A 37 4.31 -1.70 -18.03
C ASP A 37 5.24 -2.77 -17.46
N PHE A 38 5.68 -2.53 -16.22
CA PHE A 38 6.52 -3.44 -15.45
C PHE A 38 6.19 -3.28 -13.97
N VAL A 39 6.27 -4.36 -13.20
CA VAL A 39 6.13 -4.30 -11.74
C VAL A 39 7.11 -3.30 -11.14
N ASN A 40 6.57 -2.34 -10.40
CA ASN A 40 7.32 -1.29 -9.69
C ASN A 40 6.66 -0.94 -8.34
N ALA A 41 5.68 -1.71 -7.91
CA ALA A 41 5.21 -1.75 -6.53
C ALA A 41 5.08 -3.22 -6.12
N ILE A 42 5.64 -3.59 -4.97
CA ILE A 42 5.66 -4.97 -4.47
C ILE A 42 5.04 -4.96 -3.09
N GLU A 43 4.00 -5.76 -2.90
CA GLU A 43 3.32 -5.95 -1.64
C GLU A 43 3.50 -7.41 -1.20
N ALA A 44 3.75 -7.61 0.10
CA ALA A 44 3.81 -8.93 0.69
C ALA A 44 3.28 -8.92 2.14
N ASP A 45 2.56 -9.98 2.46
CA ASP A 45 1.99 -10.24 3.76
C ASP A 45 3.03 -10.86 4.69
N ILE A 46 3.05 -10.45 5.96
CA ILE A 46 4.08 -10.83 6.92
C ILE A 46 3.41 -11.41 8.17
N ILE A 47 3.78 -12.64 8.49
CA ILE A 47 3.33 -13.40 9.65
C ILE A 47 4.51 -13.84 10.51
N TRP A 48 4.22 -14.18 11.77
CA TRP A 48 5.19 -14.79 12.66
C TRP A 48 5.22 -16.32 12.47
N SER A 49 6.39 -16.88 12.20
CA SER A 49 6.60 -18.33 12.17
C SER A 49 7.04 -18.84 13.54
N GLU A 50 6.20 -19.64 14.18
CA GLU A 50 6.59 -20.34 15.41
C GLU A 50 7.63 -21.44 15.16
N VAL A 51 7.68 -22.00 13.95
CA VAL A 51 8.64 -23.06 13.61
C VAL A 51 10.03 -22.46 13.45
N LYS A 52 10.14 -21.32 12.76
CA LYS A 52 11.43 -20.68 12.47
C LYS A 52 11.83 -19.62 13.51
N GLN A 53 10.91 -19.25 14.41
CA GLN A 53 11.09 -18.17 15.40
C GLN A 53 11.53 -16.86 14.74
N THR A 54 10.91 -16.53 13.60
CA THR A 54 11.18 -15.31 12.84
C THR A 54 9.96 -14.93 12.00
N SER A 55 9.93 -13.69 11.52
CA SER A 55 8.93 -13.23 10.56
C SER A 55 9.19 -13.81 9.18
N VAL A 56 8.14 -14.27 8.53
CA VAL A 56 8.16 -14.86 7.19
C VAL A 56 7.06 -14.24 6.35
N MET A 57 7.22 -14.28 5.03
CA MET A 57 6.14 -13.90 4.14
C MET A 57 5.03 -14.96 4.20
N GLY A 58 3.78 -14.52 4.23
CA GLY A 58 2.62 -15.38 4.32
C GLY A 58 1.36 -14.63 4.75
N HIS A 59 0.21 -15.08 4.25
CA HIS A 59 -1.10 -14.58 4.63
C HIS A 59 -1.86 -15.63 5.46
N PRO A 60 -2.54 -15.27 6.56
CA PRO A 60 -3.44 -16.18 7.27
C PRO A 60 -4.42 -16.91 6.32
N PRO A 61 -4.70 -18.21 6.54
CA PRO A 61 -4.40 -19.00 7.73
C PRO A 61 -3.00 -19.63 7.74
N ALA A 62 -2.09 -19.26 6.83
CA ALA A 62 -0.71 -19.72 6.92
C ALA A 62 -0.07 -19.30 8.25
N THR A 63 0.71 -20.21 8.84
CA THR A 63 1.46 -19.99 10.09
C THR A 63 2.97 -20.10 9.90
N ASP A 64 3.41 -20.31 8.67
CA ASP A 64 4.81 -20.39 8.26
C ASP A 64 4.89 -20.11 6.74
N GLY A 65 6.10 -19.84 6.23
CA GLY A 65 6.37 -19.53 4.82
C GLY A 65 7.80 -19.90 4.43
N ASP A 66 8.06 -20.15 3.15
CA ASP A 66 9.40 -20.50 2.64
C ASP A 66 10.33 -19.28 2.54
N LEU A 67 9.77 -18.10 2.30
CA LEU A 67 10.47 -16.83 2.19
C LEU A 67 10.53 -16.09 3.54
N THR A 68 11.73 -15.94 4.11
CA THR A 68 11.92 -15.17 5.35
C THR A 68 11.82 -13.66 5.10
N PHE A 69 11.42 -12.90 6.12
CA PHE A 69 11.32 -11.44 6.05
C PHE A 69 12.66 -10.79 5.69
N ALA A 70 13.75 -11.23 6.31
CA ALA A 70 15.09 -10.72 6.01
C ALA A 70 15.48 -10.95 4.54
N ARG A 71 15.24 -12.15 3.98
CA ARG A 71 15.57 -12.45 2.58
C ARG A 71 14.73 -11.60 1.61
N PHE A 72 13.46 -11.37 1.93
CA PHE A 72 12.62 -10.49 1.12
C PHE A 72 13.18 -9.05 1.11
N LEU A 73 13.54 -8.50 2.27
CA LEU A 73 14.13 -7.16 2.37
C LEU A 73 15.45 -7.03 1.58
N ASP A 74 16.32 -8.05 1.65
CA ASP A 74 17.55 -8.08 0.86
C ASP A 74 17.25 -8.06 -0.64
N ALA A 75 16.29 -8.87 -1.10
CA ALA A 75 15.85 -8.86 -2.50
C ALA A 75 15.25 -7.51 -2.92
N MET A 76 14.53 -6.82 -2.04
CA MET A 76 14.00 -5.48 -2.32
C MET A 76 15.12 -4.44 -2.49
N LEU A 77 16.22 -4.54 -1.73
CA LEU A 77 17.39 -3.67 -1.90
C LEU A 77 18.11 -3.95 -3.24
N GLU A 78 18.22 -5.22 -3.65
CA GLU A 78 18.78 -5.59 -4.95
C GLU A 78 17.95 -5.04 -6.13
N LEU A 79 16.62 -5.13 -6.02
CA LEU A 79 15.70 -4.57 -7.00
C LEU A 79 15.79 -3.03 -7.02
N ALA A 80 15.86 -2.39 -5.86
CA ALA A 80 16.03 -0.94 -5.77
C ALA A 80 17.32 -0.48 -6.46
N ALA A 81 18.44 -1.19 -6.26
CA ALA A 81 19.70 -0.90 -6.96
C ALA A 81 19.57 -1.06 -8.50
N THR A 82 18.78 -2.03 -8.96
CA THR A 82 18.49 -2.22 -10.39
C THR A 82 17.71 -1.05 -10.99
N PHE A 83 16.74 -0.52 -10.25
CA PHE A 83 15.99 0.67 -10.69
C PHE A 83 16.86 1.92 -10.66
N GLN A 84 17.64 2.13 -9.60
CA GLN A 84 18.51 3.30 -9.46
C GLN A 84 19.56 3.38 -10.57
N SER A 85 20.07 2.24 -11.06
CA SER A 85 21.03 2.25 -12.17
C SER A 85 20.42 2.68 -13.52
N SER A 86 19.09 2.79 -13.62
CA SER A 86 18.38 2.82 -14.90
C SER A 86 17.28 3.90 -14.99
N ILE A 87 16.79 4.42 -13.87
CA ILE A 87 15.73 5.43 -13.79
C ILE A 87 16.27 6.68 -13.07
N PRO A 88 15.97 7.91 -13.55
CA PRO A 88 16.49 9.15 -12.97
C PRO A 88 16.24 9.33 -11.46
N ASP A 89 17.16 10.04 -10.79
CA ASP A 89 17.24 10.24 -9.33
C ASP A 89 16.03 10.95 -8.68
N ASN A 90 15.09 11.49 -9.46
CA ASN A 90 13.95 12.26 -8.97
C ASN A 90 12.62 11.49 -8.94
N GLU A 91 12.62 10.20 -9.28
CA GLU A 91 11.43 9.35 -9.18
C GLU A 91 11.56 8.36 -8.01
N THR A 92 10.43 7.85 -7.51
CA THR A 92 10.37 6.68 -6.62
C THR A 92 10.05 5.47 -7.49
N PRO A 93 11.04 4.78 -8.08
CA PRO A 93 10.82 3.74 -9.07
C PRO A 93 10.40 2.40 -8.49
N LEU A 94 10.43 2.24 -7.17
CA LEU A 94 9.97 1.05 -6.50
C LEU A 94 9.26 1.44 -5.21
N ILE A 95 8.07 0.87 -5.02
CA ILE A 95 7.38 0.84 -3.74
C ILE A 95 7.51 -0.57 -3.16
N VAL A 96 7.81 -0.66 -1.87
CA VAL A 96 7.81 -1.88 -1.08
C VAL A 96 6.78 -1.70 0.03
N LYS A 97 5.71 -2.49 -0.02
CA LYS A 97 4.63 -2.49 0.96
C LYS A 97 4.71 -3.73 1.84
N LEU A 98 4.97 -3.50 3.12
CA LEU A 98 5.16 -4.50 4.15
C LEU A 98 3.85 -4.66 4.93
N ASP A 99 3.04 -5.67 4.60
CA ASP A 99 1.72 -5.89 5.20
C ASP A 99 1.79 -6.84 6.39
N PHE A 100 1.94 -6.27 7.58
CA PHE A 100 2.01 -7.04 8.81
C PHE A 100 0.62 -7.53 9.24
N LYS A 101 0.52 -8.83 9.53
CA LYS A 101 -0.74 -9.47 9.95
C LYS A 101 -0.90 -9.64 11.45
N SER A 102 0.10 -9.23 12.24
CA SER A 102 0.02 -9.21 13.71
C SER A 102 1.06 -8.30 14.35
N SER A 103 0.76 -7.76 15.54
CA SER A 103 1.75 -7.03 16.35
C SER A 103 3.02 -7.83 16.58
N ARG A 104 2.91 -9.14 16.83
CA ARG A 104 4.07 -10.01 17.07
C ARG A 104 5.05 -10.02 15.89
N ALA A 105 4.53 -10.17 14.67
CA ALA A 105 5.38 -10.16 13.48
C ALA A 105 6.03 -8.78 13.27
N PHE A 106 5.29 -7.71 13.52
CA PHE A 106 5.81 -6.34 13.41
C PHE A 106 6.90 -6.04 14.43
N GLU A 107 6.62 -6.27 15.71
CA GLU A 107 7.55 -6.04 16.83
C GLU A 107 8.85 -6.82 16.68
N ALA A 108 8.76 -8.09 16.26
CA ALA A 108 9.92 -8.94 16.04
C ALA A 108 10.77 -8.50 14.83
N SER A 109 10.24 -7.64 13.95
CA SER A 109 10.90 -7.20 12.71
C SER A 109 11.42 -5.76 12.78
N LEU A 110 11.24 -5.05 13.90
CA LEU A 110 11.57 -3.62 14.01
C LEU A 110 13.04 -3.32 13.68
N VAL A 111 13.96 -4.20 14.07
CA VAL A 111 15.40 -4.02 13.81
C VAL A 111 15.70 -4.16 12.31
N GLU A 112 15.16 -5.18 11.66
CA GLU A 112 15.30 -5.41 10.22
C GLU A 112 14.66 -4.29 9.41
N VAL A 113 13.47 -3.81 9.82
CA VAL A 113 12.79 -2.67 9.19
C VAL A 113 13.63 -1.40 9.32
N ALA A 114 14.14 -1.09 10.51
CA ALA A 114 15.00 0.09 10.70
C ALA A 114 16.25 0.03 9.81
N LYS A 115 16.92 -1.12 9.77
CA LYS A 115 18.08 -1.35 8.89
C LYS A 115 17.72 -1.21 7.41
N PHE A 116 16.56 -1.70 6.99
CA PHE A 116 16.07 -1.56 5.62
C PHE A 116 15.78 -0.10 5.27
N VAL A 117 15.09 0.64 6.15
CA VAL A 117 14.77 2.06 5.98
C VAL A 117 16.03 2.92 5.81
N THR A 118 17.09 2.65 6.58
CA THR A 118 18.37 3.35 6.41
C THR A 118 18.99 3.12 5.03
N GLN A 119 18.94 1.88 4.52
CA GLN A 119 19.57 1.49 3.25
C GLN A 119 18.74 1.81 2.00
N TYR A 120 17.41 1.79 2.11
CA TYR A 120 16.53 1.93 0.94
C TYR A 120 16.69 3.32 0.31
N PRO A 121 16.87 3.45 -1.01
CA PRO A 121 17.26 4.72 -1.61
C PRO A 121 16.10 5.69 -1.83
N PHE A 122 14.86 5.21 -1.94
CA PHE A 122 13.77 6.02 -2.48
C PHE A 122 12.90 6.67 -1.41
N THR A 123 12.53 7.93 -1.67
CA THR A 123 11.58 8.69 -0.85
C THR A 123 10.17 8.11 -1.01
N LYS A 124 9.37 8.09 0.04
CA LYS A 124 8.00 7.52 0.06
C LYS A 124 7.90 6.15 -0.63
N GLY A 125 8.93 5.32 -0.52
CA GLY A 125 9.02 4.03 -1.20
C GLY A 125 8.80 2.84 -0.25
N ILE A 126 8.69 3.08 1.05
CA ILE A 126 8.46 2.02 2.05
C ILE A 126 7.11 2.26 2.71
N PHE A 127 6.15 1.38 2.42
CA PHE A 127 4.82 1.43 3.00
C PHE A 127 4.78 0.43 4.15
N ILE A 128 4.54 0.89 5.37
CA ILE A 128 4.33 0.02 6.52
C ILE A 128 2.83 -0.18 6.67
N ASN A 129 2.34 -1.39 6.35
CA ASN A 129 0.92 -1.71 6.27
C ASN A 129 0.42 -2.56 7.46
N ALA A 130 -0.75 -2.21 7.99
CA ALA A 130 -1.51 -3.03 8.93
C ALA A 130 -2.98 -2.63 9.00
N ASP A 131 -3.86 -3.61 9.26
CA ASP A 131 -5.26 -3.39 9.63
C ASP A 131 -5.35 -3.15 11.14
N ILE A 132 -5.43 -1.87 11.55
CA ILE A 132 -5.33 -1.45 12.96
C ILE A 132 -6.68 -1.13 13.60
N LEU A 133 -7.78 -1.12 12.84
CA LEU A 133 -9.12 -0.86 13.34
C LEU A 133 -10.16 -1.87 12.83
N PRO A 134 -11.30 -2.05 13.53
CA PRO A 134 -12.39 -2.89 13.04
C PRO A 134 -13.03 -2.29 11.77
N GLY A 135 -13.17 -3.09 10.73
CA GLY A 135 -13.72 -2.63 9.45
C GLY A 135 -15.07 -3.22 9.08
N PRO A 136 -15.42 -3.19 7.79
CA PRO A 136 -16.68 -3.73 7.29
C PRO A 136 -16.64 -5.25 7.29
N THR A 137 -16.75 -5.85 8.46
CA THR A 137 -16.73 -7.30 8.71
C THR A 137 -17.66 -7.65 9.87
N ASN A 138 -17.94 -8.95 10.08
CA ASN A 138 -18.79 -9.45 11.16
C ASN A 138 -18.03 -9.63 12.49
N THR A 139 -16.73 -9.33 12.51
CA THR A 139 -15.86 -9.48 13.68
C THR A 139 -15.19 -8.16 14.06
N ASN A 140 -15.05 -7.93 15.37
CA ASN A 140 -14.27 -6.80 15.89
C ASN A 140 -12.84 -7.20 16.27
N PHE A 141 -12.41 -8.40 15.88
CA PHE A 141 -11.04 -8.82 16.11
C PHE A 141 -10.08 -7.99 15.26
N VAL A 142 -9.06 -7.42 15.90
CA VAL A 142 -7.97 -6.65 15.30
C VAL A 142 -6.66 -7.20 15.88
N ALA A 143 -5.68 -7.49 15.03
CA ALA A 143 -4.44 -8.13 15.43
C ALA A 143 -3.39 -7.14 16.00
N PHE A 144 -3.78 -5.88 16.15
CA PHE A 144 -2.93 -4.76 16.56
C PHE A 144 -3.63 -3.91 17.61
N ASP A 145 -2.82 -3.39 18.55
CA ASP A 145 -3.17 -2.19 19.29
C ASP A 145 -2.78 -0.97 18.44
N ALA A 146 -3.78 -0.16 18.05
CA ALA A 146 -3.59 0.95 17.10
C ALA A 146 -2.57 1.98 17.61
N GLU A 147 -2.66 2.38 18.88
CA GLU A 147 -1.75 3.39 19.44
C GLU A 147 -0.31 2.89 19.47
N THR A 148 -0.09 1.65 19.89
CA THR A 148 1.23 1.01 19.94
C THR A 148 1.84 0.89 18.54
N PHE A 149 1.08 0.40 17.56
CA PHE A 149 1.56 0.26 16.18
C PHE A 149 1.95 1.62 15.59
N LEU A 150 1.07 2.62 15.70
CA LEU A 150 1.32 3.95 15.16
C LEU A 150 2.56 4.60 15.82
N LYS A 151 2.72 4.44 17.13
CA LYS A 151 3.89 4.95 17.87
C LYS A 151 5.17 4.29 17.37
N GLN A 152 5.17 2.97 17.20
CA GLN A 152 6.34 2.24 16.71
C GLN A 152 6.74 2.65 15.28
N VAL A 153 5.77 2.87 14.37
CA VAL A 153 6.06 3.38 13.01
C VAL A 153 6.60 4.81 13.06
N HIS A 154 6.04 5.66 13.92
CA HIS A 154 6.58 7.00 14.14
C HIS A 154 8.02 6.96 14.65
N ASP A 155 8.30 6.12 15.66
CA ASP A 155 9.64 5.96 16.23
C ASP A 155 10.67 5.42 15.21
N LEU A 156 10.24 4.54 14.29
CA LEU A 156 11.05 4.13 13.13
C LEU A 156 11.41 5.32 12.22
N GLY A 157 10.48 6.26 12.02
CA GLY A 157 10.72 7.49 11.26
C GLY A 157 11.70 8.43 11.94
N GLU A 158 11.69 8.48 13.28
CA GLU A 158 12.56 9.33 14.10
C GLU A 158 13.96 8.75 14.34
N CYS A 159 14.21 7.49 13.96
CA CYS A 159 15.55 6.90 13.98
C CYS A 159 16.56 7.77 13.22
N ASP A 160 17.81 7.79 13.71
CA ASP A 160 18.87 8.66 13.21
C ASP A 160 18.48 10.15 13.13
N GLY A 161 17.66 10.62 14.07
CA GLY A 161 17.22 12.01 14.16
C GLY A 161 16.24 12.42 13.06
N GLY A 162 15.40 11.49 12.58
CA GLY A 162 14.39 11.78 11.56
C GLY A 162 14.93 11.76 10.12
N LYS A 163 16.21 11.42 9.92
CA LYS A 163 16.88 11.47 8.62
C LYS A 163 16.18 10.63 7.55
N HIS A 164 15.56 9.53 7.96
CA HIS A 164 14.94 8.56 7.05
C HIS A 164 13.42 8.64 6.99
N ARG A 165 12.77 9.52 7.77
CA ARG A 165 11.31 9.68 7.82
C ARG A 165 10.65 9.86 6.45
N HIS A 166 11.30 10.60 5.55
CA HIS A 166 10.80 10.89 4.20
C HIS A 166 10.68 9.64 3.29
N LYS A 167 11.25 8.51 3.67
CA LYS A 167 11.15 7.23 2.94
C LYS A 167 9.87 6.45 3.29
N LEU A 168 9.30 6.72 4.47
CA LEU A 168 8.18 6.00 5.03
C LEU A 168 6.84 6.57 4.57
N VAL A 169 5.90 5.66 4.33
CA VAL A 169 4.47 5.90 4.19
C VAL A 169 3.76 4.99 5.18
N LEU A 170 2.91 5.55 6.01
CA LEU A 170 2.05 4.78 6.88
C LEU A 170 0.85 4.28 6.06
N SER A 171 0.68 2.97 5.91
CA SER A 171 -0.49 2.39 5.26
C SER A 171 -1.36 1.75 6.35
N VAL A 172 -2.50 2.32 6.69
CA VAL A 172 -3.30 1.80 7.82
C VAL A 172 -4.74 1.62 7.45
N GLY A 173 -5.23 0.40 7.66
CA GLY A 173 -6.53 -0.06 7.20
C GLY A 173 -7.46 -0.47 8.33
N TRP A 174 -8.56 -1.07 7.88
CA TRP A 174 -9.51 -1.72 8.74
C TRP A 174 -9.60 -3.19 8.37
N THR A 175 -9.90 -4.05 9.33
CA THR A 175 -10.10 -5.47 9.06
C THR A 175 -11.24 -5.70 8.09
N THR A 176 -11.06 -6.62 7.15
CA THR A 176 -12.08 -6.94 6.14
C THR A 176 -12.35 -8.43 6.07
N ALA A 177 -13.52 -8.82 5.56
CA ALA A 177 -13.87 -10.22 5.28
C ALA A 177 -14.29 -10.39 3.83
N ASN A 178 -14.02 -11.54 3.22
CA ASN A 178 -14.24 -11.80 1.79
C ASN A 178 -14.84 -13.19 1.52
N ALA A 179 -15.57 -13.77 2.48
CA ALA A 179 -16.08 -15.13 2.37
C ALA A 179 -17.30 -15.24 1.44
N ASN A 180 -17.99 -14.14 1.15
CA ASN A 180 -19.19 -14.11 0.30
C ASN A 180 -19.39 -12.74 -0.39
N GLU A 181 -20.35 -12.69 -1.31
CA GLU A 181 -20.66 -11.50 -2.13
C GLU A 181 -21.03 -10.26 -1.29
N GLU A 182 -21.76 -10.45 -0.20
CA GLU A 182 -22.13 -9.35 0.70
C GLU A 182 -20.89 -8.77 1.38
N GLU A 183 -20.02 -9.63 1.89
CA GLU A 183 -18.80 -9.21 2.57
C GLU A 183 -17.84 -8.48 1.63
N ILE A 184 -17.67 -8.93 0.38
CA ILE A 184 -16.78 -8.27 -0.58
C ILE A 184 -17.26 -6.88 -1.01
N HIS A 185 -18.56 -6.58 -0.85
CA HIS A 185 -19.15 -5.28 -1.18
C HIS A 185 -19.58 -4.46 0.05
N ARG A 186 -19.23 -4.92 1.25
CA ARG A 186 -19.67 -4.26 2.48
C ARG A 186 -19.03 -2.88 2.64
N GLU A 187 -19.83 -1.94 3.13
CA GLU A 187 -19.52 -0.51 3.15
C GLU A 187 -18.74 -0.10 4.38
N TYR A 188 -17.79 0.82 4.20
CA TYR A 188 -17.17 1.56 5.30
C TYR A 188 -18.16 2.61 5.81
N SER A 189 -18.29 2.72 7.12
CA SER A 189 -19.18 3.71 7.76
C SER A 189 -18.42 4.97 8.17
N SER A 190 -19.13 6.09 8.37
CA SER A 190 -18.51 7.32 8.89
C SER A 190 -17.88 7.11 10.26
N ALA A 191 -18.46 6.26 11.11
CA ALA A 191 -17.86 5.95 12.41
C ALA A 191 -16.47 5.30 12.27
N MET A 192 -16.29 4.41 11.29
CA MET A 192 -15.00 3.79 11.01
C MET A 192 -13.95 4.82 10.57
N THR A 193 -14.34 5.79 9.74
CA THR A 193 -13.43 6.83 9.27
C THR A 193 -13.14 7.88 10.35
N ASP A 194 -14.12 8.22 11.18
CA ASP A 194 -13.95 9.09 12.35
C ASP A 194 -13.00 8.49 13.38
N ASP A 195 -13.10 7.17 13.64
CA ASP A 195 -12.19 6.47 14.55
C ASP A 195 -10.75 6.46 14.00
N MET A 196 -10.57 6.24 12.69
CA MET A 196 -9.26 6.31 12.03
C MET A 196 -8.64 7.71 12.12
N LEU A 197 -9.42 8.76 11.83
CA LEU A 197 -8.96 10.14 11.97
C LEU A 197 -8.59 10.47 13.42
N ARG A 198 -9.31 9.91 14.40
CA ARG A 198 -9.02 10.10 15.83
C ARG A 198 -7.66 9.52 16.21
N VAL A 199 -7.36 8.28 15.81
CA VAL A 199 -6.07 7.64 16.16
C VAL A 199 -4.88 8.24 15.42
N LEU A 200 -5.10 8.81 14.23
CA LEU A 200 -4.05 9.48 13.45
C LEU A 200 -3.78 10.94 13.86
N LYS A 201 -4.73 11.59 14.54
CA LYS A 201 -4.63 13.00 14.97
C LYS A 201 -3.31 13.37 15.65
N PRO A 202 -2.69 12.55 16.53
CA PRO A 202 -1.42 12.90 17.18
C PRO A 202 -0.24 13.07 16.22
N TYR A 203 -0.29 12.47 15.03
CA TYR A 203 0.82 12.46 14.06
C TYR A 203 0.73 13.60 13.03
N GLY A 204 -0.46 14.21 12.87
CA GLY A 204 -0.69 15.36 12.00
C GLY A 204 -0.12 15.17 10.58
N ASP A 205 0.63 16.17 10.13
CA ASP A 205 1.25 16.21 8.79
C ASP A 205 2.66 15.58 8.75
N ASN A 206 3.15 15.02 9.86
CA ASN A 206 4.54 14.55 9.97
C ASN A 206 4.81 13.28 9.16
N ILE A 207 3.77 12.54 8.79
CA ILE A 207 3.87 11.28 8.04
C ILE A 207 2.89 11.28 6.87
N THR A 208 3.31 10.76 5.71
CA THR A 208 2.38 10.50 4.60
C THR A 208 1.56 9.26 4.94
N VAL A 209 0.25 9.31 4.74
CA VAL A 209 -0.66 8.20 5.06
C VAL A 209 -1.36 7.73 3.80
N THR A 210 -1.50 6.41 3.63
CA THR A 210 -2.42 5.81 2.67
C THR A 210 -3.40 4.89 3.40
N PHE A 211 -4.67 4.89 2.99
CA PHE A 211 -5.65 3.94 3.49
C PHE A 211 -5.81 2.81 2.47
N PRO A 212 -5.42 1.57 2.80
CA PRO A 212 -5.73 0.41 1.97
C PRO A 212 -7.23 0.15 2.05
N LEU A 213 -7.92 0.29 0.93
CA LEU A 213 -9.37 0.15 0.85
C LEU A 213 -9.73 -0.87 -0.22
N ARG A 214 -10.66 -1.75 0.10
CA ARG A 214 -11.18 -2.69 -0.88
C ARG A 214 -11.91 -1.95 -2.00
N ALA A 215 -11.46 -2.12 -3.23
CA ALA A 215 -11.97 -1.38 -4.39
C ALA A 215 -13.48 -1.58 -4.64
N THR A 216 -13.98 -2.79 -4.40
CA THR A 216 -15.40 -3.17 -4.58
C THR A 216 -16.37 -2.50 -3.59
N SER A 217 -15.85 -1.85 -2.54
CA SER A 217 -16.65 -1.16 -1.53
C SER A 217 -16.67 0.36 -1.70
N ILE A 218 -15.80 0.94 -2.54
CA ILE A 218 -15.56 2.40 -2.55
C ILE A 218 -16.78 3.18 -2.96
N ARG A 219 -17.44 2.82 -4.07
CA ARG A 219 -18.58 3.60 -4.59
C ARG A 219 -19.66 3.80 -3.55
N LYS A 220 -20.04 2.73 -2.88
CA LYS A 220 -21.07 2.77 -1.84
C LYS A 220 -20.58 3.49 -0.58
N SER A 221 -19.29 3.39 -0.27
CA SER A 221 -18.68 4.00 0.91
C SER A 221 -18.19 5.44 0.70
N TRP A 222 -18.34 6.02 -0.50
CA TRP A 222 -17.67 7.26 -0.88
C TRP A 222 -17.96 8.42 0.07
N THR A 223 -19.21 8.58 0.48
CA THR A 223 -19.62 9.63 1.43
C THR A 223 -18.88 9.52 2.77
N ALA A 224 -18.62 8.31 3.25
CA ALA A 224 -17.89 8.05 4.48
C ALA A 224 -16.38 8.18 4.32
N LEU A 225 -15.84 7.81 3.14
CA LEU A 225 -14.41 7.76 2.85
C LEU A 225 -13.83 9.11 2.42
N ARG A 226 -14.57 9.93 1.66
CA ARG A 226 -14.07 11.22 1.14
C ARG A 226 -13.45 12.15 2.20
N PRO A 227 -13.93 12.24 3.45
CA PRO A 227 -13.34 13.14 4.45
C PRO A 227 -11.90 12.78 4.82
N LEU A 228 -11.47 11.52 4.62
CA LEU A 228 -10.08 11.10 4.80
C LEU A 228 -9.13 11.88 3.89
N LEU A 229 -9.59 12.30 2.71
CA LEU A 229 -8.79 13.04 1.74
C LEU A 229 -8.72 14.55 2.03
N ASN A 230 -9.39 15.06 3.06
CA ASN A 230 -9.27 16.47 3.46
C ASN A 230 -7.85 16.83 3.94
N GLN A 231 -7.09 15.85 4.44
CA GLN A 231 -5.69 16.04 4.83
C GLN A 231 -4.78 15.86 3.61
N ASN A 232 -3.95 16.84 3.27
CA ASN A 232 -3.17 16.84 2.02
C ASN A 232 -2.12 15.72 1.94
N ASN A 233 -1.66 15.23 3.08
CA ASN A 233 -0.70 14.14 3.20
C ASN A 233 -1.36 12.75 3.18
N TYR A 234 -2.68 12.65 3.06
CA TYR A 234 -3.41 11.39 3.04
C TYR A 234 -3.73 10.94 1.60
N GLY A 235 -3.91 9.66 1.38
CA GLY A 235 -4.25 9.08 0.08
C GLY A 235 -4.85 7.69 0.23
N PHE A 236 -5.13 7.02 -0.89
CA PHE A 236 -5.70 5.68 -0.90
C PHE A 236 -4.80 4.67 -1.59
N THR A 237 -4.90 3.42 -1.16
CA THR A 237 -4.45 2.26 -1.94
C THR A 237 -5.65 1.36 -2.15
N LEU A 238 -6.24 1.41 -3.34
CA LEU A 238 -7.37 0.56 -3.68
C LEU A 238 -6.86 -0.83 -4.02
N TRP A 239 -7.37 -1.85 -3.32
CA TRP A 239 -6.97 -3.23 -3.55
C TRP A 239 -8.16 -4.10 -3.97
N TRP A 240 -7.97 -4.92 -5.00
CA TRP A 240 -8.83 -6.06 -5.35
C TRP A 240 -8.14 -6.94 -6.41
N ALA A 241 -7.52 -8.03 -5.96
CA ALA A 241 -6.75 -8.93 -6.82
C ALA A 241 -7.48 -10.25 -7.18
N ILE A 242 -8.70 -10.46 -6.68
CA ILE A 242 -9.41 -11.74 -6.83
C ILE A 242 -10.04 -11.86 -8.22
N THR A 243 -11.03 -11.01 -8.50
CA THR A 243 -11.76 -10.96 -9.77
C THR A 243 -11.51 -9.65 -10.48
N GLN A 244 -11.78 -9.61 -11.79
CA GLN A 244 -11.74 -8.36 -12.53
C GLN A 244 -12.98 -7.53 -12.17
N ILE A 245 -12.75 -6.26 -11.81
CA ILE A 245 -13.81 -5.26 -11.64
C ILE A 245 -14.31 -4.83 -13.03
N SER A 246 -15.61 -4.56 -13.17
CA SER A 246 -16.17 -4.12 -14.46
C SER A 246 -15.58 -2.77 -14.90
N ASP A 247 -15.43 -2.56 -16.21
CA ASP A 247 -14.94 -1.29 -16.75
C ASP A 247 -15.84 -0.10 -16.30
N GLU A 248 -17.14 -0.32 -16.09
CA GLU A 248 -18.06 0.70 -15.55
C GLU A 248 -17.71 1.11 -14.11
N GLU A 249 -17.35 0.15 -13.27
CA GLU A 249 -16.95 0.43 -11.89
C GLU A 249 -15.56 1.08 -11.84
N LEU A 250 -14.62 0.61 -12.66
CA LEU A 250 -13.31 1.25 -12.81
C LEU A 250 -13.42 2.69 -13.34
N GLU A 251 -14.34 2.95 -14.26
CA GLU A 251 -14.60 4.28 -14.80
C GLU A 251 -15.08 5.24 -13.72
N TRP A 252 -15.98 4.78 -12.85
CA TRP A 252 -16.44 5.58 -11.73
C TRP A 252 -15.31 5.85 -10.73
N LEU A 253 -14.54 4.83 -10.35
CA LEU A 253 -13.37 5.00 -9.46
C LEU A 253 -12.39 6.02 -10.04
N PHE A 254 -12.05 5.90 -11.32
CA PHE A 254 -11.11 6.81 -11.98
C PHE A 254 -11.67 8.23 -12.06
N SER A 255 -12.91 8.39 -12.50
CA SER A 255 -13.52 9.73 -12.63
C SER A 255 -13.59 10.44 -11.30
N THR A 256 -14.09 9.76 -10.26
CA THR A 256 -14.26 10.35 -8.93
C THR A 256 -12.92 10.68 -8.25
N LEU A 257 -11.89 9.85 -8.42
CA LEU A 257 -10.63 10.01 -7.70
C LEU A 257 -9.58 10.83 -8.46
N GLU A 258 -9.62 10.83 -9.80
CA GLU A 258 -8.57 11.44 -10.64
C GLU A 258 -9.05 12.61 -11.51
N LEU A 259 -10.35 12.76 -11.76
CA LEU A 259 -10.87 13.81 -12.67
C LEU A 259 -11.76 14.83 -11.96
N GLU A 260 -12.61 14.38 -11.05
CA GLU A 260 -13.58 15.23 -10.38
C GLU A 260 -12.92 16.22 -9.40
N THR A 261 -13.61 17.34 -9.21
CA THR A 261 -13.30 18.29 -8.14
C THR A 261 -14.40 18.21 -7.09
N HIS A 262 -13.99 18.18 -5.83
CA HIS A 262 -14.87 18.02 -4.69
C HIS A 262 -14.87 19.31 -3.86
N ASP A 263 -16.01 19.65 -3.28
CA ASP A 263 -16.13 20.76 -2.32
C ASP A 263 -15.22 20.49 -1.11
N ASP A 264 -14.34 21.43 -0.79
CA ASP A 264 -13.40 21.34 0.32
C ASP A 264 -14.02 21.70 1.68
N GLY A 265 -15.32 22.05 1.72
CA GLY A 265 -16.05 22.45 2.91
C GLY A 265 -15.81 23.91 3.35
N ASN A 266 -14.91 24.63 2.67
CA ASN A 266 -14.61 26.04 2.87
C ASN A 266 -15.00 26.91 1.66
N GLY A 267 -15.78 26.38 0.73
CA GLY A 267 -16.24 27.08 -0.48
C GLY A 267 -15.24 27.04 -1.63
N GLY A 268 -14.20 26.21 -1.55
CA GLY A 268 -13.26 25.91 -2.63
C GLY A 268 -13.51 24.52 -3.24
N HIS A 269 -12.85 24.26 -4.36
CA HIS A 269 -12.88 22.96 -5.04
C HIS A 269 -11.47 22.39 -5.07
N THR A 270 -11.31 21.15 -4.61
CA THR A 270 -10.03 20.44 -4.62
C THR A 270 -10.15 19.14 -5.38
N THR A 271 -9.10 18.79 -6.11
CA THR A 271 -8.99 17.49 -6.77
C THR A 271 -8.29 16.49 -5.85
N CYS A 272 -8.71 15.24 -5.91
CA CYS A 272 -8.04 14.13 -5.24
C CYS A 272 -6.98 13.47 -6.13
N ALA A 273 -6.78 13.99 -7.34
CA ALA A 273 -5.91 13.40 -8.35
C ALA A 273 -4.47 13.20 -7.85
N GLY A 274 -3.87 12.09 -8.24
CA GLY A 274 -2.50 11.76 -7.88
C GLY A 274 -2.32 11.37 -6.42
N ARG A 275 -3.39 10.94 -5.73
CA ARG A 275 -3.36 10.47 -4.33
C ARG A 275 -3.83 9.02 -4.15
N THR A 276 -4.20 8.34 -5.23
CA THR A 276 -4.72 6.96 -5.19
C THR A 276 -3.81 5.99 -5.94
N PHE A 277 -3.35 4.96 -5.24
CA PHE A 277 -2.70 3.79 -5.84
C PHE A 277 -3.74 2.71 -6.16
N TYR A 278 -3.56 1.98 -7.26
CA TYR A 278 -4.52 0.99 -7.74
C TYR A 278 -3.88 -0.40 -7.84
N ASP A 279 -3.94 -1.15 -6.74
CA ASP A 279 -3.63 -2.58 -6.68
C ASP A 279 -4.86 -3.41 -7.07
N ILE A 280 -5.35 -3.19 -8.29
CA ILE A 280 -6.59 -3.79 -8.80
C ILE A 280 -6.27 -4.60 -10.04
N LYS A 281 -6.70 -5.87 -10.05
CA LYS A 281 -6.55 -6.76 -11.19
C LYS A 281 -7.21 -6.18 -12.45
N GLY A 282 -6.42 -5.98 -13.50
CA GLY A 282 -6.88 -5.49 -14.80
C GLY A 282 -7.00 -3.96 -14.90
N PHE A 283 -6.57 -3.20 -13.89
CA PHE A 283 -6.60 -1.73 -13.93
C PHE A 283 -5.66 -1.14 -14.99
N ASP A 284 -4.51 -1.78 -15.20
CA ASP A 284 -3.57 -1.50 -16.29
C ASP A 284 -4.25 -1.58 -17.67
N ASN A 285 -5.03 -2.63 -17.90
CA ASN A 285 -5.78 -2.82 -19.14
C ASN A 285 -6.88 -1.76 -19.30
N PHE A 286 -7.53 -1.38 -18.21
CA PHE A 286 -8.49 -0.28 -18.20
C PHE A 286 -7.84 1.07 -18.57
N LEU A 287 -6.69 1.39 -17.98
CA LEU A 287 -5.92 2.59 -18.34
C LEU A 287 -5.50 2.58 -19.82
N ALA A 288 -5.04 1.44 -20.33
CA ALA A 288 -4.67 1.30 -21.74
C ALA A 288 -5.86 1.54 -22.69
N LYS A 289 -7.04 0.99 -22.38
CA LYS A 289 -8.29 1.24 -23.14
C LYS A 289 -8.69 2.72 -23.15
N ARG A 290 -8.43 3.44 -22.05
CA ARG A 290 -8.64 4.90 -21.94
C ARG A 290 -7.60 5.73 -22.70
N GLY A 291 -6.56 5.10 -23.24
CA GLY A 291 -5.45 5.80 -23.87
C GLY A 291 -4.58 6.57 -22.87
N TYR A 292 -4.60 6.18 -21.59
CA TYR A 292 -3.68 6.75 -20.61
C TYR A 292 -2.26 6.40 -21.02
N THR A 293 -1.50 7.42 -21.40
CA THR A 293 -0.07 7.37 -21.61
C THR A 293 0.54 8.15 -20.46
N LYS A 294 1.56 7.58 -19.78
CA LYS A 294 2.31 8.29 -18.73
C LYS A 294 2.65 9.67 -19.28
N LEU A 295 2.13 10.72 -18.65
CA LEU A 295 2.43 12.09 -19.05
C LEU A 295 3.97 12.19 -19.09
N GLN A 296 4.52 12.39 -20.29
CA GLN A 296 5.92 12.76 -20.44
C GLN A 296 6.04 14.17 -19.85
N ASN A 297 6.35 14.25 -18.57
CA ASN A 297 6.93 15.47 -18.01
C ASN A 297 8.40 15.51 -18.38
#